data_AF-A0A2P2JSE7-F1
#
_entry.id   AF-A0A2P2JSE7-F1
#
_cell.length_a   1.000
_cell.length_b   1.000
_cell.length_c   1.000
_cell.angle_alpha   90.00
_cell.angle_beta   90.00
_cell.angle_gamma   90.00
#
_symmetry.space_group_name_H-M   'P 1'
#
loop_
_entity.id
_entity.type
_entity.pdbx_description
1 polymer ?
#
loop_
_entity_poly.entity_id
_entity_poly.type
_entity_poly.pdbx_seq_one_letter_code
_entity_poly.pdbx_strand_id
1 'polypeptide(L)'
;MATAQEKATDSCCFNTITKTSNSSSRGGVVGGGDANRKAAALQDWTVGTGPDPSEGPIRKEATVSTLIRPVESVPDSPPSNTTSTKGIPIMARAQTCHPLDPLTAAEISVAVATVRAAGTTPEVRDGMRFVEVVLVEPDKHIVALADAYFFPPFQPSLLPRTKGGPVIPTKLPPRQARLVVYNKKSNETSIWIVELSEVHAATRGGHHRGKVVSSKVVPNVQPPMDAMEYAECEAVVKDFPPFREAMKKRGVEDMDLVMVDAWCAGYYSEADAPSRRLAKPLIFCRTESDCPMENGYARPVEGIHILVDMQNMVVIEFEDRKLVPLPPADPLRNYTAGETRGGVDRSDVKPLQIIQSEGPSFRISGYFVEWQKWNFRIGFTPREGLVIYSVAYVDGSRGRRPVAHRLSFVEMVVPYGDPNEPHYRKNAFDAGEDGLGKNAHSLKRGCDCLGFIKYFDAHFTNFTGGVETIENCVCLHEEDHGILWKHQDWRTGLAEVRRSRRLTVSFICTVANYEYGFFWHFYQASQHAI
;
A
#
# COMPACT_ATOMS: atom_id res chain seq x y z
N MET A 1 8.95 -12.08 9.88
CA MET A 1 8.23 -11.20 8.92
C MET A 1 9.23 -10.31 8.21
N ALA A 2 9.06 -10.14 6.90
CA ALA A 2 9.97 -9.44 6.01
C ALA A 2 10.17 -7.95 6.38
N THR A 3 11.41 -7.46 6.31
CA THR A 3 11.74 -6.04 6.34
C THR A 3 11.08 -5.30 5.16
N ALA A 4 10.98 -3.97 5.21
CA ALA A 4 10.40 -3.19 4.11
C ALA A 4 11.07 -3.46 2.74
N GLN A 5 12.35 -3.79 2.73
CA GLN A 5 13.11 -4.12 1.52
C GLN A 5 12.76 -5.53 0.98
N GLU A 6 12.42 -6.47 1.86
CA GLU A 6 12.03 -7.84 1.53
C GLU A 6 10.56 -7.95 1.07
N LYS A 7 9.75 -6.90 1.26
CA LYS A 7 8.35 -6.80 0.78
C LYS A 7 8.21 -6.29 -0.66
N ALA A 8 9.30 -6.31 -1.44
CA ALA A 8 9.31 -5.87 -2.83
C ALA A 8 9.19 -7.07 -3.78
N THR A 9 8.18 -7.09 -4.65
CA THR A 9 7.97 -8.13 -5.68
C THR A 9 9.12 -8.13 -6.68
N ASP A 10 9.78 -9.22 -7.06
CA ASP A 10 10.84 -9.16 -8.09
C ASP A 10 10.37 -8.62 -9.46
N SER A 11 11.29 -8.03 -10.24
CA SER A 11 10.93 -7.38 -11.52
C SER A 11 10.33 -8.38 -12.51
N CYS A 12 9.05 -8.19 -12.88
CA CYS A 12 8.35 -9.01 -13.88
C CYS A 12 8.84 -8.76 -15.32
N CYS A 13 9.63 -7.71 -15.53
CA CYS A 13 10.27 -7.46 -16.81
C CYS A 13 11.46 -8.42 -16.94
N PHE A 14 11.29 -9.48 -17.73
CA PHE A 14 12.42 -10.19 -18.31
C PHE A 14 13.32 -9.16 -19.00
N ASN A 15 14.52 -8.96 -18.46
CA ASN A 15 15.57 -8.26 -19.19
C ASN A 15 15.66 -8.92 -20.57
N THR A 16 15.34 -8.16 -21.62
CA THR A 16 15.60 -8.57 -22.99
C THR A 16 17.08 -8.94 -23.07
N ILE A 17 17.40 -10.24 -23.04
CA ILE A 17 18.76 -10.72 -23.17
C ILE A 17 19.22 -10.27 -24.56
N THR A 18 20.14 -9.31 -24.58
CA THR A 18 21.02 -9.07 -25.72
C THR A 18 21.78 -10.37 -25.96
N LYS A 19 21.29 -11.19 -26.91
CA LYS A 19 22.07 -12.29 -27.48
C LYS A 19 23.25 -11.68 -28.22
N THR A 20 24.38 -11.50 -27.54
CA THR A 20 25.68 -11.47 -28.20
C THR A 20 26.03 -12.90 -28.59
N SER A 21 25.92 -13.16 -29.89
CA SER A 21 26.43 -14.35 -30.53
C SER A 21 27.94 -14.45 -30.31
N ASN A 22 28.39 -15.44 -29.55
CA ASN A 22 29.75 -15.93 -29.65
C ASN A 22 29.71 -17.41 -30.04
N SER A 23 30.02 -17.62 -31.31
CA SER A 23 30.38 -18.90 -31.90
C SER A 23 31.62 -19.46 -31.21
N SER A 24 31.52 -20.66 -30.65
CA SER A 24 32.67 -21.55 -30.60
C SER A 24 32.23 -22.99 -30.81
N SER A 25 32.73 -23.52 -31.92
CA SER A 25 32.64 -24.89 -32.39
C SER A 25 33.20 -25.88 -31.38
N ARG A 26 32.45 -26.97 -31.12
CA ARG A 26 33.02 -28.28 -30.85
C ARG A 26 32.07 -29.36 -31.33
N GLY A 27 32.54 -30.11 -32.32
CA GLY A 27 31.85 -31.25 -32.90
C GLY A 27 31.87 -32.47 -31.97
N GLY A 28 30.88 -33.33 -32.16
CA GLY A 28 30.75 -34.60 -31.46
C GLY A 28 29.51 -35.33 -31.97
N VAL A 29 29.76 -36.23 -32.91
CA VAL A 29 28.82 -37.11 -33.61
C VAL A 29 28.08 -38.03 -32.62
N VAL A 30 26.78 -38.26 -32.82
CA VAL A 30 26.07 -39.53 -33.09
C VAL A 30 24.57 -39.25 -33.03
N GLY A 31 23.89 -39.34 -34.17
CA GLY A 31 22.44 -39.42 -34.28
C GLY A 31 22.10 -40.54 -35.26
N GLY A 32 21.38 -41.55 -34.78
CA GLY A 32 20.81 -42.61 -35.60
C GLY A 32 19.31 -42.39 -35.78
N GLY A 33 18.81 -42.80 -36.95
CA GLY A 33 17.47 -43.38 -37.07
C GLY A 33 16.34 -42.43 -37.48
N ASP A 34 16.00 -42.52 -38.77
CA ASP A 34 14.76 -42.14 -39.44
C ASP A 34 13.47 -42.13 -38.61
N ALA A 35 12.60 -41.15 -38.85
CA ALA A 35 11.18 -41.44 -39.09
C ALA A 35 10.46 -40.30 -39.84
N ASN A 36 9.62 -40.75 -40.75
CA ASN A 36 9.04 -40.01 -41.85
C ASN A 36 7.90 -39.06 -41.45
N ARG A 37 7.73 -38.06 -42.31
CA ARG A 37 6.61 -37.10 -42.39
C ARG A 37 5.26 -37.81 -42.52
N LYS A 38 4.22 -37.19 -41.94
CA LYS A 38 2.99 -36.76 -42.68
C LYS A 38 2.16 -35.81 -41.80
N ALA A 39 2.14 -34.54 -42.20
CA ALA A 39 1.25 -33.50 -41.69
C ALA A 39 -0.02 -33.47 -42.54
N ALA A 40 -1.18 -33.29 -41.89
CA ALA A 40 -2.46 -33.06 -42.54
C ALA A 40 -2.94 -31.62 -42.27
N ALA A 41 -2.96 -30.85 -43.36
CA ALA A 41 -3.81 -29.70 -43.71
C ALA A 41 -4.46 -28.83 -42.61
N LEU A 42 -3.93 -27.61 -42.48
CA LEU A 42 -4.69 -26.41 -42.10
C LEU A 42 -5.14 -25.72 -43.40
N GLN A 43 -6.43 -25.35 -43.47
CA GLN A 43 -7.02 -24.58 -44.56
C GLN A 43 -6.76 -23.09 -44.34
N ASP A 44 -5.91 -22.51 -45.20
CA ASP A 44 -5.75 -21.06 -45.35
C ASP A 44 -6.82 -20.49 -46.29
N TRP A 45 -7.43 -19.38 -45.87
CA TRP A 45 -8.28 -18.54 -46.72
C TRP A 45 -7.38 -17.54 -47.47
N THR A 46 -7.22 -17.77 -48.76
CA THR A 46 -6.55 -16.88 -49.72
C THR A 46 -7.38 -15.61 -50.00
N VAL A 47 -6.77 -14.44 -49.84
CA VAL A 47 -7.22 -13.17 -50.43
C VAL A 47 -6.44 -12.93 -51.72
N GLY A 48 -7.17 -12.68 -52.80
CA GLY A 48 -6.67 -12.62 -54.18
C GLY A 48 -5.71 -11.46 -54.47
N THR A 49 -4.77 -11.76 -55.37
CA THR A 49 -3.78 -10.87 -55.97
C THR A 49 -4.35 -10.12 -57.19
N GLY A 50 -3.98 -8.84 -57.31
CA GLY A 50 -4.14 -8.01 -58.51
C GLY A 50 -3.01 -6.96 -58.55
N PRO A 51 -2.54 -6.53 -59.74
CA PRO A 51 -1.11 -6.39 -60.00
C PRO A 51 -0.52 -5.01 -59.73
N ASP A 52 0.77 -5.05 -59.40
CA ASP A 52 1.74 -3.95 -59.34
C ASP A 52 2.19 -3.53 -60.76
N PRO A 53 2.39 -2.23 -61.02
CA PRO A 53 3.38 -1.80 -62.00
C PRO A 53 4.35 -0.77 -61.38
N SER A 54 5.58 -1.23 -61.17
CA SER A 54 6.77 -0.41 -60.94
C SER A 54 7.32 0.16 -62.26
N GLU A 55 7.51 1.48 -62.35
CA GLU A 55 8.79 2.17 -62.70
C GLU A 55 8.60 3.70 -62.86
N GLY A 56 9.55 4.49 -62.32
CA GLY A 56 9.43 5.93 -62.01
C GLY A 56 9.67 6.93 -63.16
N PRO A 57 9.87 8.24 -62.85
CA PRO A 57 11.22 8.65 -62.45
C PRO A 57 11.31 9.76 -61.36
N ILE A 58 12.52 9.83 -60.80
CA ILE A 58 13.06 10.75 -59.79
C ILE A 58 12.81 12.23 -60.09
N ARG A 59 12.28 13.00 -59.12
CA ARG A 59 12.69 14.39 -58.83
C ARG A 59 12.07 14.99 -57.55
N LYS A 60 12.97 15.48 -56.69
CA LYS A 60 12.89 16.58 -55.71
C LYS A 60 12.13 16.37 -54.40
N GLU A 61 12.90 16.52 -53.32
CA GLU A 61 12.48 16.83 -51.95
C GLU A 61 11.39 17.92 -51.94
N ALA A 62 10.29 17.66 -51.23
CA ALA A 62 9.31 18.66 -50.87
C ALA A 62 8.94 18.48 -49.39
N THR A 63 9.32 19.48 -48.61
CA THR A 63 9.02 19.73 -47.22
C THR A 63 7.52 19.73 -46.93
N VAL A 64 7.14 19.08 -45.82
CA VAL A 64 5.80 19.10 -45.20
C VAL A 64 5.42 20.54 -44.84
N SER A 65 4.40 21.10 -45.49
CA SER A 65 3.81 22.39 -45.10
C SER A 65 2.72 22.16 -44.04
N THR A 66 3.07 22.42 -42.80
CA THR A 66 2.18 22.50 -41.65
C THR A 66 1.37 23.81 -41.74
N LEU A 67 0.05 23.74 -41.95
CA LEU A 67 -0.84 24.88 -41.81
C LEU A 67 -1.29 25.00 -40.34
N ILE A 68 -0.45 25.59 -39.51
CA ILE A 68 -0.83 26.11 -38.18
C ILE A 68 -0.74 27.64 -38.28
N ARG A 69 -1.88 28.32 -38.14
CA ARG A 69 -1.95 29.78 -38.01
C ARG A 69 -1.35 30.18 -36.64
N PRO A 70 -0.49 31.21 -36.56
CA PRO A 70 -0.03 31.75 -35.28
C PRO A 70 -1.18 32.49 -34.60
N VAL A 71 -1.43 32.21 -33.32
CA VAL A 71 -2.23 33.09 -32.47
C VAL A 71 -1.33 34.25 -32.04
N GLU A 72 -1.79 35.46 -32.31
CA GLU A 72 -1.09 36.73 -32.10
C GLU A 72 -0.66 36.94 -30.64
N SER A 73 0.59 37.38 -30.47
CA SER A 73 1.16 37.88 -29.23
C SER A 73 0.52 39.22 -28.85
N VAL A 74 -0.07 39.29 -27.66
CA VAL A 74 -0.60 40.53 -27.08
C VAL A 74 0.56 41.38 -26.54
N PRO A 75 0.57 42.72 -26.72
CA PRO A 75 1.76 43.55 -26.50
C PRO A 75 2.02 43.87 -25.02
N ASP A 76 3.30 44.10 -24.72
CA ASP A 76 3.79 44.65 -23.45
C ASP A 76 3.24 46.06 -23.15
N SER A 77 2.72 46.22 -21.93
CA SER A 77 2.59 47.44 -21.10
C SER A 77 1.91 48.70 -21.66
N PRO A 78 0.84 49.24 -21.00
CA PRO A 78 0.38 50.62 -21.17
C PRO A 78 1.05 51.60 -20.17
N PRO A 79 0.99 52.92 -20.43
CA PRO A 79 1.81 53.92 -19.75
C PRO A 79 1.33 54.28 -18.33
N SER A 80 2.27 54.82 -17.56
CA SER A 80 2.12 55.28 -16.18
C SER A 80 0.99 56.29 -16.00
N ASN A 81 -0.04 55.92 -15.24
CA ASN A 81 -0.90 56.87 -14.54
C ASN A 81 -1.01 56.44 -13.07
N THR A 82 -0.56 57.34 -12.21
CA THR A 82 -0.53 57.25 -10.75
C THR A 82 -1.95 57.25 -10.17
N THR A 83 -2.43 56.09 -9.73
CA THR A 83 -3.46 55.99 -8.69
C THR A 83 -3.14 54.79 -7.80
N SER A 84 -2.95 55.06 -6.52
CA SER A 84 -2.55 54.12 -5.48
C SER A 84 -3.60 53.02 -5.24
N THR A 85 -3.36 51.85 -5.80
CA THR A 85 -3.98 50.61 -5.32
C THR A 85 -2.95 49.88 -4.48
N LYS A 86 -3.19 49.82 -3.17
CA LYS A 86 -2.41 49.00 -2.23
C LYS A 86 -2.46 47.55 -2.73
N GLY A 87 -1.38 47.08 -3.33
CA GLY A 87 -1.21 45.66 -3.64
C GLY A 87 -1.36 44.85 -2.36
N ILE A 88 -2.18 43.80 -2.40
CA ILE A 88 -2.25 42.82 -1.32
C ILE A 88 -0.83 42.26 -1.18
N PRO A 89 -0.17 42.38 -0.02
CA PRO A 89 1.14 41.81 0.15
C PRO A 89 1.02 40.29 -0.03
N ILE A 90 1.81 39.72 -0.95
CA ILE A 90 2.00 38.27 -1.03
C ILE A 90 2.72 37.88 0.27
N MET A 91 1.96 37.57 1.30
CA MET A 91 2.49 37.05 2.55
C MET A 91 3.15 35.71 2.20
N ALA A 92 4.46 35.61 2.40
CA ALA A 92 5.16 34.32 2.38
C ALA A 92 4.39 33.36 3.30
N ARG A 93 3.93 32.23 2.75
CA ARG A 93 3.16 31.28 3.55
C ARG A 93 4.07 30.74 4.66
N ALA A 94 3.75 31.06 5.91
CA ALA A 94 4.52 30.63 7.08
C ALA A 94 4.56 29.10 7.25
N GLN A 95 3.60 28.38 6.64
CA GLN A 95 3.54 26.93 6.68
C GLN A 95 3.75 26.31 5.30
N THR A 96 4.59 25.28 5.28
CA THR A 96 5.03 24.56 4.08
C THR A 96 4.29 23.24 3.87
N CYS A 97 3.56 22.74 4.89
CA CYS A 97 2.81 21.49 4.82
C CYS A 97 1.35 21.67 5.26
N HIS A 98 0.48 20.84 4.70
CA HIS A 98 -0.92 20.78 5.11
C HIS A 98 -1.02 20.01 6.44
N PRO A 99 -1.92 20.38 7.36
CA PRO A 99 -2.00 19.71 8.67
C PRO A 99 -2.54 18.28 8.61
N LEU A 100 -3.00 17.81 7.43
CA LEU A 100 -3.37 16.41 7.14
C LEU A 100 -2.30 15.63 6.34
N ASP A 101 -1.16 16.25 5.99
CA ASP A 101 -0.08 15.49 5.37
C ASP A 101 0.41 14.40 6.35
N PRO A 102 0.76 13.19 5.89
CA PRO A 102 1.32 12.13 6.75
C PRO A 102 2.48 12.63 7.62
N LEU A 103 2.71 11.97 8.76
CA LEU A 103 3.89 12.25 9.56
C LEU A 103 5.15 11.94 8.74
N THR A 104 6.11 12.85 8.77
CA THR A 104 7.43 12.60 8.18
C THR A 104 8.24 11.65 9.06
N ALA A 105 9.24 10.98 8.47
CA ALA A 105 10.20 10.17 9.24
C ALA A 105 10.85 10.92 10.42
N ALA A 106 11.14 12.21 10.24
CA ALA A 106 11.70 13.05 11.28
C ALA A 106 10.69 13.33 12.42
N GLU A 107 9.42 13.58 12.08
CA GLU A 107 8.35 13.76 13.08
C GLU A 107 8.11 12.49 13.89
N ILE A 108 8.12 11.31 13.25
CA ILE A 108 7.99 10.01 13.94
C ILE A 108 9.17 9.82 14.90
N SER A 109 10.40 10.08 14.44
CA SER A 109 11.61 9.96 15.28
C SER A 109 11.54 10.87 16.50
N VAL A 110 11.10 12.11 16.33
CA VAL A 110 10.92 13.07 17.44
C VAL A 110 9.84 12.58 18.41
N ALA A 111 8.71 12.09 17.91
CA ALA A 111 7.62 11.58 18.74
C ALA A 111 8.07 10.41 19.61
N VAL A 112 8.75 9.41 19.01
CA VAL A 112 9.30 8.25 19.72
C VAL A 112 10.33 8.68 20.77
N ALA A 113 11.31 9.52 20.38
CA ALA A 113 12.35 9.97 21.29
C ALA A 113 11.76 10.73 22.49
N THR A 114 10.72 11.52 22.26
CA THR A 114 10.02 12.28 23.32
C THR A 114 9.34 11.35 24.32
N VAL A 115 8.59 10.34 23.84
CA VAL A 115 7.92 9.38 24.74
C VAL A 115 8.93 8.51 25.47
N ARG A 116 9.97 8.03 24.78
CA ARG A 116 11.04 7.24 25.40
C ARG A 116 11.78 8.04 26.48
N ALA A 117 12.06 9.32 26.26
CA ALA A 117 12.69 10.18 27.27
C ALA A 117 11.77 10.44 28.49
N ALA A 118 10.45 10.41 28.33
CA ALA A 118 9.48 10.59 29.40
C ALA A 118 9.38 9.36 30.34
N GLY A 119 9.93 8.21 29.96
CA GLY A 119 10.01 7.04 30.84
C GLY A 119 10.85 7.35 32.09
N THR A 120 10.33 6.99 33.27
CA THR A 120 10.91 7.37 34.58
C THR A 120 12.22 6.66 34.90
N THR A 121 12.37 5.40 34.47
CA THR A 121 13.57 4.58 34.70
C THR A 121 14.07 3.94 33.40
N PRO A 122 15.36 3.57 33.30
CA PRO A 122 15.89 2.84 32.15
C PRO A 122 15.09 1.58 31.82
N GLU A 123 14.65 0.84 32.84
CA GLU A 123 13.92 -0.42 32.68
C GLU A 123 12.57 -0.22 32.01
N VAL A 124 11.88 0.88 32.33
CA VAL A 124 10.62 1.27 31.69
C VAL A 124 10.87 1.61 30.22
N ARG A 125 11.93 2.38 29.93
CA ARG A 125 12.30 2.78 28.56
C ARG A 125 12.65 1.57 27.70
N ASP A 126 13.39 0.61 28.24
CA ASP A 126 13.79 -0.60 27.54
C ASP A 126 12.60 -1.55 27.30
N GLY A 127 11.59 -1.51 28.16
CA GLY A 127 10.33 -2.25 28.01
C GLY A 127 9.37 -1.66 26.99
N MET A 128 9.51 -0.39 26.61
CA MET A 128 8.62 0.28 25.66
C MET A 128 8.73 -0.32 24.26
N ARG A 129 7.57 -0.62 23.68
CA ARG A 129 7.37 -1.03 22.30
C ARG A 129 6.36 -0.10 21.64
N PHE A 130 6.71 0.40 20.46
CA PHE A 130 5.92 1.38 19.74
C PHE A 130 5.08 0.66 18.70
N VAL A 131 3.81 0.46 19.00
CA VAL A 131 2.90 -0.30 18.13
C VAL A 131 2.43 0.58 16.97
N GLU A 132 2.15 1.84 17.27
CA GLU A 132 1.62 2.80 16.30
C GLU A 132 2.12 4.21 16.62
N VAL A 133 2.48 4.96 15.58
CA VAL A 133 2.72 6.41 15.64
C VAL A 133 2.01 7.05 14.45
N VAL A 134 0.96 7.82 14.72
CA VAL A 134 0.11 8.43 13.68
C VAL A 134 -0.13 9.90 13.97
N LEU A 135 -0.46 10.66 12.92
CA LEU A 135 -0.91 12.03 13.06
C LEU A 135 -2.20 12.08 13.89
N VAL A 136 -2.29 13.01 14.84
CA VAL A 136 -3.57 13.43 15.40
C VAL A 136 -4.25 14.29 14.34
N GLU A 137 -5.29 13.75 13.71
CA GLU A 137 -6.07 14.48 12.71
C GLU A 137 -6.64 15.78 13.35
N PRO A 138 -6.39 16.96 12.75
CA PRO A 138 -6.91 18.22 13.27
C PRO A 138 -8.43 18.29 13.21
N ASP A 139 -9.02 19.14 14.06
CA ASP A 139 -10.45 19.44 13.99
C ASP A 139 -10.87 19.92 12.59
N LYS A 140 -12.10 19.56 12.19
CA LYS A 140 -12.65 19.89 10.86
C LYS A 140 -12.56 21.37 10.49
N HIS A 141 -12.70 22.27 11.47
CA HIS A 141 -12.61 23.71 11.22
C HIS A 141 -11.17 24.16 10.92
N ILE A 142 -10.16 23.54 11.53
CA ILE A 142 -8.74 23.77 11.22
C ILE A 142 -8.41 23.25 9.83
N VAL A 143 -8.92 22.08 9.45
CA VAL A 143 -8.77 21.54 8.09
C VAL A 143 -9.40 22.48 7.07
N ALA A 144 -10.61 22.98 7.33
CA ALA A 144 -11.27 23.94 6.45
C ALA A 144 -10.47 25.24 6.29
N LEU A 145 -9.88 25.76 7.37
CA LEU A 145 -9.00 26.93 7.34
C LEU A 145 -7.72 26.66 6.55
N ALA A 146 -7.12 25.48 6.71
CA ALA A 146 -5.95 25.06 5.95
C ALA A 146 -6.27 24.93 4.46
N ASP A 147 -7.38 24.29 4.09
CA ASP A 147 -7.84 24.22 2.70
C ASP A 147 -8.01 25.64 2.11
N ALA A 148 -8.60 26.58 2.86
CA ALA A 148 -8.76 27.97 2.41
C ALA A 148 -7.42 28.69 2.24
N TYR A 149 -6.48 28.44 3.16
CA TYR A 149 -5.14 29.01 3.15
C TYR A 149 -4.31 28.51 1.95
N PHE A 150 -4.33 27.20 1.69
CA PHE A 150 -3.57 26.59 0.62
C PHE A 150 -4.19 26.80 -0.76
N PHE A 151 -5.52 27.02 -0.85
CA PHE A 151 -6.26 27.07 -2.12
C PHE A 151 -7.22 28.28 -2.26
N PRO A 152 -6.74 29.53 -2.27
CA PRO A 152 -7.60 30.68 -2.55
C PRO A 152 -8.17 30.62 -3.98
N PRO A 153 -9.42 31.07 -4.25
CA PRO A 153 -10.36 31.73 -3.35
C PRO A 153 -11.35 30.77 -2.67
N PHE A 154 -10.92 29.58 -2.24
CA PHE A 154 -11.80 28.64 -1.54
C PHE A 154 -12.36 29.26 -0.25
N GLN A 155 -13.69 29.32 -0.14
CA GLN A 155 -14.40 29.71 1.07
C GLN A 155 -15.19 28.50 1.60
N PRO A 156 -14.64 27.73 2.55
CA PRO A 156 -15.34 26.62 3.16
C PRO A 156 -16.64 27.10 3.83
N SER A 157 -17.74 26.36 3.65
CA SER A 157 -19.00 26.59 4.36
C SER A 157 -18.87 26.47 5.88
N LEU A 158 -17.82 25.80 6.35
CA LEU A 158 -17.49 25.61 7.77
C LEU A 158 -16.76 26.81 8.40
N LEU A 159 -16.43 27.86 7.64
CA LEU A 159 -15.82 29.06 8.23
C LEU A 159 -16.89 29.96 8.86
N PRO A 160 -16.75 30.34 10.14
CA PRO A 160 -17.62 31.33 10.76
C PRO A 160 -17.61 32.63 9.95
N ARG A 161 -18.77 33.07 9.48
CA ARG A 161 -18.93 34.37 8.83
C ARG A 161 -19.00 35.45 9.91
N THR A 162 -17.90 36.17 10.11
CA THR A 162 -17.92 37.41 10.91
C THR A 162 -18.27 38.60 10.02
N LYS A 163 -18.64 39.76 10.61
CA LYS A 163 -18.96 41.00 9.87
C LYS A 163 -17.80 41.50 8.98
N GLY A 164 -16.58 40.94 9.12
CA GLY A 164 -15.40 41.24 8.30
C GLY A 164 -14.95 40.13 7.34
N GLY A 165 -15.74 39.07 7.14
CA GLY A 165 -15.37 37.89 6.34
C GLY A 165 -14.79 36.73 7.15
N PRO A 166 -14.31 35.66 6.49
CA PRO A 166 -13.67 34.54 7.18
C PRO A 166 -12.33 34.97 7.78
N VAL A 167 -12.14 34.74 9.09
CA VAL A 167 -10.86 34.96 9.77
C VAL A 167 -9.96 33.77 9.46
N ILE A 168 -9.08 33.91 8.48
CA ILE A 168 -8.03 32.92 8.19
C ILE A 168 -6.89 33.18 9.20
N PRO A 169 -6.58 32.24 10.12
CA PRO A 169 -5.50 32.45 11.06
C PRO A 169 -4.18 32.54 10.30
N THR A 170 -3.30 33.42 10.78
CA THR A 170 -1.96 33.58 10.21
C THR A 170 -1.04 32.38 10.51
N LYS A 171 -1.46 31.50 11.43
CA LYS A 171 -0.73 30.28 11.84
C LYS A 171 -1.73 29.15 12.18
N LEU A 172 -1.55 27.96 11.59
CA LEU A 172 -2.31 26.77 12.01
C LEU A 172 -1.72 26.17 13.30
N PRO A 173 -2.51 25.41 14.10
CA PRO A 173 -2.04 24.71 15.28
C PRO A 173 -0.81 23.81 15.01
N PRO A 174 0.04 23.55 16.01
CA PRO A 174 1.13 22.61 15.87
C PRO A 174 0.58 21.20 15.57
N ARG A 175 1.31 20.45 14.73
CA ARG A 175 0.99 19.05 14.46
C ARG A 175 1.23 18.23 15.73
N GLN A 176 0.40 17.22 15.95
CA GLN A 176 0.53 16.31 17.07
C GLN A 176 0.61 14.88 16.56
N ALA A 177 1.40 14.05 17.24
CA ALA A 177 1.47 12.62 17.01
C ALA A 177 0.78 11.88 18.16
N ARG A 178 -0.03 10.88 17.82
CA ARG A 178 -0.60 9.91 18.76
C ARG A 178 0.20 8.62 18.67
N LEU A 179 0.65 8.12 19.82
CA LEU A 179 1.42 6.89 19.93
C LEU A 179 0.66 5.86 20.76
N VAL A 180 0.63 4.60 20.30
CA VAL A 180 0.26 3.44 21.12
C VAL A 180 1.55 2.76 21.55
N VAL A 181 1.76 2.68 22.86
CA VAL A 181 2.97 2.11 23.45
C VAL A 181 2.60 0.94 24.35
N TYR A 182 3.15 -0.22 24.04
CA TYR A 182 3.08 -1.43 24.85
C TYR A 182 4.33 -1.55 25.72
N ASN A 183 4.19 -1.88 27.00
CA ASN A 183 5.33 -2.16 27.87
C ASN A 183 5.43 -3.67 28.12
N LYS A 184 6.45 -4.31 27.55
CA LYS A 184 6.66 -5.77 27.66
C LYS A 184 6.88 -6.22 29.12
N LYS A 185 7.37 -5.35 30.01
CA LYS A 185 7.60 -5.70 31.42
C LYS A 185 6.33 -5.63 32.26
N SER A 186 5.53 -4.57 32.11
CA SER A 186 4.30 -4.38 32.90
C SER A 186 3.03 -4.96 32.26
N ASN A 187 3.11 -5.39 30.99
CA ASN A 187 1.96 -5.75 30.14
C ASN A 187 0.96 -4.60 29.92
N GLU A 188 1.38 -3.35 30.17
CA GLU A 188 0.49 -2.21 30.05
C GLU A 188 0.51 -1.61 28.64
N THR A 189 -0.66 -1.18 28.19
CA THR A 189 -0.81 -0.38 26.98
C THR A 189 -1.13 1.05 27.34
N SER A 190 -0.45 1.99 26.72
CA SER A 190 -0.63 3.42 26.97
C SER A 190 -0.76 4.20 25.66
N ILE A 191 -1.57 5.27 25.71
CA ILE A 191 -1.74 6.21 24.61
C ILE A 191 -1.08 7.52 24.99
N TRP A 192 -0.22 8.00 24.10
CA TRP A 192 0.53 9.25 24.25
C TRP A 192 0.14 10.23 23.16
N ILE A 193 0.06 11.51 23.51
CA ILE A 193 -0.06 12.62 22.55
C ILE A 193 1.18 13.48 22.70
N VAL A 194 1.91 13.66 21.60
CA VAL A 194 3.11 14.49 21.53
C VAL A 194 2.85 15.63 20.57
N GLU A 195 3.01 16.86 21.06
CA GLU A 195 3.08 18.04 20.21
C GLU A 195 4.46 18.10 19.55
N LEU A 196 4.45 18.26 18.22
CA LEU A 196 5.64 18.33 17.40
C LEU A 196 6.00 19.81 17.22
N SER A 197 7.16 20.22 17.77
CA SER A 197 7.72 21.53 17.42
C SER A 197 8.15 21.52 15.96
N GLU A 198 8.02 22.66 15.25
CA GLU A 198 8.47 22.80 13.86
C GLU A 198 9.88 22.21 13.68
N VAL A 199 9.94 21.08 13.00
CA VAL A 199 11.16 20.29 12.79
C VAL A 199 11.99 21.00 11.72
N HIS A 200 12.60 22.13 12.07
CA HIS A 200 13.58 22.76 11.21
C HIS A 200 14.89 21.97 11.26
N ALA A 201 14.99 21.05 10.30
CA ALA A 201 16.19 20.43 9.75
C ALA A 201 17.12 19.69 10.72
N ALA A 202 17.19 18.39 10.46
CA ALA A 202 18.21 17.41 10.82
C ALA A 202 19.64 17.77 10.38
N THR A 203 20.17 18.96 10.63
CA THR A 203 21.57 19.31 10.26
C THR A 203 22.45 19.85 11.37
N ARG A 204 21.96 20.14 12.57
CA ARG A 204 22.83 20.64 13.65
C ARG A 204 22.38 20.21 15.03
N GLY A 205 22.71 18.97 15.42
CA GLY A 205 22.95 18.54 16.81
C GLY A 205 22.03 19.06 17.94
N GLY A 206 20.81 19.48 17.62
CA GLY A 206 19.93 20.22 18.50
C GLY A 206 18.85 19.31 19.04
N HIS A 207 18.72 19.27 20.36
CA HIS A 207 17.75 18.47 21.10
C HIS A 207 16.38 18.44 20.40
N HIS A 208 15.91 17.23 20.06
CA HIS A 208 14.56 16.97 19.58
C HIS A 208 13.55 17.50 20.63
N ARG A 209 12.79 18.56 20.30
CA ARG A 209 11.82 19.15 21.23
C ARG A 209 10.40 18.75 20.83
N GLY A 210 10.05 17.48 20.99
CA GLY A 210 8.64 17.14 21.16
C GLY A 210 8.21 17.50 22.58
N LYS A 211 6.91 17.75 22.77
CA LYS A 211 6.33 17.98 24.11
C LYS A 211 5.22 16.97 24.34
N VAL A 212 5.32 16.18 25.41
CA VAL A 212 4.21 15.32 25.84
C VAL A 212 3.04 16.21 26.27
N VAL A 213 1.92 16.09 25.57
CA VAL A 213 0.67 16.79 25.89
C VAL A 213 -0.15 15.96 26.86
N SER A 214 -0.22 14.64 26.64
CA SER A 214 -0.92 13.71 27.52
C SER A 214 -0.31 12.31 27.44
N SER A 215 -0.41 11.56 28.53
CA SER A 215 -0.11 10.13 28.62
C SER A 215 -1.19 9.46 29.45
N LYS A 216 -1.75 8.35 28.95
CA LYS A 216 -2.80 7.60 29.64
C LYS A 216 -2.60 6.11 29.44
N VAL A 217 -2.49 5.36 30.55
CA VAL A 217 -2.61 3.90 30.54
C VAL A 217 -4.06 3.53 30.25
N VAL A 218 -4.25 2.58 29.33
CA VAL A 218 -5.57 2.04 28.97
C VAL A 218 -5.69 0.66 29.62
N PRO A 219 -6.55 0.49 30.64
CA PRO A 219 -6.71 -0.81 31.28
C PRO A 219 -7.44 -1.78 30.37
N ASN A 220 -7.20 -3.08 30.56
CA ASN A 220 -7.93 -4.17 29.92
C ASN A 220 -7.91 -4.13 28.38
N VAL A 221 -6.78 -3.79 27.77
CA VAL A 221 -6.59 -3.85 26.31
C VAL A 221 -5.24 -4.47 25.96
N GLN A 222 -5.19 -5.11 24.80
CA GLN A 222 -3.95 -5.54 24.15
C GLN A 222 -3.84 -4.82 22.79
N PRO A 223 -2.67 -4.32 22.40
CA PRO A 223 -2.46 -3.74 21.10
C PRO A 223 -2.14 -4.83 20.06
N PRO A 224 -2.23 -4.50 18.76
CA PRO A 224 -1.88 -5.41 17.67
C PRO A 224 -0.54 -6.13 17.88
N MET A 225 -0.41 -7.33 17.32
CA MET A 225 0.82 -8.11 17.34
C MET A 225 1.84 -7.53 16.37
N ASP A 226 3.12 -7.61 16.73
CA ASP A 226 4.21 -7.18 15.87
C ASP A 226 4.88 -8.36 15.15
N ALA A 227 5.41 -8.08 13.96
CA ALA A 227 6.27 -8.97 13.18
C ALA A 227 7.38 -9.66 13.98
N MET A 228 8.01 -8.97 14.95
CA MET A 228 9.01 -9.56 15.83
C MET A 228 8.40 -10.53 16.83
N GLU A 229 7.19 -10.26 17.31
CA GLU A 229 6.50 -11.17 18.22
C GLU A 229 6.09 -12.47 17.52
N TYR A 230 5.69 -12.39 16.25
CA TYR A 230 5.49 -13.58 15.41
C TYR A 230 6.75 -14.45 15.33
N ALA A 231 7.90 -13.83 15.06
CA ALA A 231 9.18 -14.56 14.94
C ALA A 231 9.64 -15.15 16.29
N GLU A 232 9.49 -14.40 17.40
CA GLU A 232 9.80 -14.89 18.75
C GLU A 232 8.88 -16.06 19.14
N CYS A 233 7.59 -15.98 18.80
CA CYS A 233 6.62 -17.06 19.04
C CYS A 233 7.00 -18.34 18.28
N GLU A 234 7.33 -18.22 16.99
CA GLU A 234 7.77 -19.34 16.17
C GLU A 234 8.99 -20.04 16.79
N ALA A 235 10.01 -19.27 17.17
CA ALA A 235 11.23 -19.81 17.77
C ALA A 235 10.94 -20.58 19.06
N VAL A 236 10.14 -20.00 19.96
CA VAL A 236 9.78 -20.63 21.24
C VAL A 236 9.02 -21.93 21.05
N VAL A 237 8.10 -22.00 20.08
CA VAL A 237 7.35 -23.22 19.79
C VAL A 237 8.27 -24.30 19.19
N LYS A 238 9.14 -23.95 18.24
CA LYS A 238 10.08 -24.88 17.59
C LYS A 238 11.14 -25.45 18.55
N ASP A 239 11.50 -24.69 19.58
CA ASP A 239 12.42 -25.12 20.63
C ASP A 239 11.74 -25.96 21.73
N PHE A 240 10.41 -25.96 21.80
CA PHE A 240 9.67 -26.65 22.87
C PHE A 240 9.75 -28.18 22.71
N PRO A 241 10.39 -28.93 23.64
CA PRO A 241 10.65 -30.36 23.43
C PRO A 241 9.40 -31.22 23.18
N PRO A 242 8.28 -31.05 23.90
CA PRO A 242 7.05 -31.78 23.60
C PRO A 242 6.51 -31.54 22.18
N PHE A 243 6.67 -30.33 21.65
CA PHE A 243 6.28 -30.01 20.26
C PHE A 243 7.17 -30.75 19.26
N ARG A 244 8.49 -30.76 19.47
CA ARG A 244 9.43 -31.49 18.62
C ARG A 244 9.12 -33.00 18.57
N GLU A 245 8.78 -33.60 19.71
CA GLU A 245 8.36 -35.00 19.76
C GLU A 245 7.04 -35.25 18.99
N ALA A 246 6.08 -34.32 19.07
CA ALA A 246 4.84 -34.41 18.30
C ALA A 246 5.05 -34.27 16.79
N MET A 247 5.99 -33.42 16.37
CA MET A 247 6.40 -33.28 14.97
C MET A 247 7.15 -34.51 14.47
N LYS A 248 8.03 -35.08 15.29
CA LYS A 248 8.74 -36.33 14.98
C LYS A 248 7.77 -37.51 14.74
N LYS A 249 6.71 -37.63 15.55
CA LYS A 249 5.63 -38.63 15.31
C LYS A 249 4.94 -38.46 13.96
N ARG A 250 4.95 -37.25 13.40
CA ARG A 250 4.40 -36.91 12.08
C ARG A 250 5.45 -37.02 10.96
N GLY A 251 6.66 -37.49 11.27
CA GLY A 251 7.75 -37.66 10.32
C GLY A 251 8.52 -36.37 10.00
N VAL A 252 8.39 -35.33 10.83
CA VAL A 252 9.09 -34.05 10.65
C VAL A 252 10.12 -33.89 11.77
N GLU A 253 11.39 -34.16 11.45
CA GLU A 253 12.52 -33.97 12.38
C GLU A 253 13.23 -32.63 12.17
N ASP A 254 13.21 -32.13 10.94
CA ASP A 254 13.77 -30.83 10.59
C ASP A 254 12.77 -29.70 10.91
N MET A 255 13.10 -28.89 11.92
CA MET A 255 12.26 -27.77 12.33
C MET A 255 12.38 -26.58 11.37
N ASP A 256 13.36 -26.52 10.49
CA ASP A 256 13.46 -25.44 9.49
C ASP A 256 12.31 -25.55 8.47
N LEU A 257 11.74 -26.75 8.30
CA LEU A 257 10.54 -26.97 7.48
C LEU A 257 9.25 -26.49 8.16
N VAL A 258 9.26 -26.30 9.48
CA VAL A 258 8.06 -25.97 10.26
C VAL A 258 7.84 -24.47 10.30
N MET A 259 6.65 -24.05 9.88
CA MET A 259 6.14 -22.70 10.01
C MET A 259 5.14 -22.62 11.17
N VAL A 260 5.25 -21.57 11.98
CA VAL A 260 4.39 -21.34 13.14
C VAL A 260 3.76 -19.96 13.01
N ASP A 261 2.49 -19.92 12.67
CA ASP A 261 1.76 -18.66 12.54
C ASP A 261 1.14 -18.30 13.88
N ALA A 262 1.62 -17.20 14.49
CA ALA A 262 1.15 -16.72 15.79
C ALA A 262 -0.25 -16.08 15.67
N TRP A 263 -1.28 -16.92 15.68
CA TRP A 263 -2.68 -16.47 15.61
C TRP A 263 -3.14 -15.83 16.91
N CYS A 264 -3.92 -14.74 16.77
CA CYS A 264 -4.58 -14.08 17.88
C CYS A 264 -5.52 -15.03 18.66
N ALA A 265 -5.58 -14.86 19.98
CA ALA A 265 -6.29 -15.79 20.86
C ALA A 265 -7.82 -15.64 20.82
N GLY A 266 -8.33 -14.47 20.39
CA GLY A 266 -9.72 -14.07 20.57
C GLY A 266 -10.11 -13.94 22.04
N TYR A 267 -11.42 -13.95 22.33
CA TYR A 267 -11.94 -13.93 23.70
C TYR A 267 -13.10 -14.91 23.84
N TYR A 268 -12.87 -16.05 24.50
CA TYR A 268 -13.86 -17.12 24.71
C TYR A 268 -14.16 -17.35 26.19
N SER A 269 -13.25 -16.95 27.07
CA SER A 269 -13.44 -16.97 28.52
C SER A 269 -12.53 -15.95 29.21
N GLU A 270 -12.68 -15.77 30.52
CA GLU A 270 -11.77 -14.95 31.33
C GLU A 270 -10.30 -15.41 31.27
N ALA A 271 -10.01 -16.65 30.86
CA ALA A 271 -8.65 -17.12 30.64
C ALA A 271 -7.96 -16.41 29.46
N ASP A 272 -8.75 -15.90 28.50
CA ASP A 272 -8.29 -15.13 27.34
C ASP A 272 -8.30 -13.62 27.59
N ALA A 273 -8.58 -13.19 28.83
CA ALA A 273 -8.69 -11.78 29.17
C ALA A 273 -7.39 -11.01 28.82
N PRO A 274 -7.50 -9.71 28.47
CA PRO A 274 -6.37 -8.88 28.06
C PRO A 274 -5.35 -8.61 29.18
N SER A 275 -5.55 -9.16 30.39
CA SER A 275 -4.54 -9.23 31.45
C SER A 275 -3.31 -10.04 31.07
N ARG A 276 -3.41 -10.86 30.00
CA ARG A 276 -2.31 -11.64 29.40
C ARG A 276 -2.20 -11.31 27.92
N ARG A 277 -0.98 -11.41 27.38
CA ARG A 277 -0.73 -11.29 25.93
C ARG A 277 -0.57 -12.68 25.34
N LEU A 278 -1.60 -13.19 24.68
CA LEU A 278 -1.71 -14.59 24.29
C LEU A 278 -1.73 -14.76 22.76
N ALA A 279 -1.07 -15.80 22.28
CA ALA A 279 -1.23 -16.32 20.93
C ALA A 279 -1.59 -17.81 20.99
N LYS A 280 -2.37 -18.27 20.00
CA LYS A 280 -2.76 -19.67 19.85
C LYS A 280 -2.35 -20.16 18.45
N PRO A 281 -1.07 -20.49 18.25
CA PRO A 281 -0.49 -20.64 16.92
C PRO A 281 -1.12 -21.74 16.07
N LEU A 282 -0.96 -21.60 14.75
CA LEU A 282 -1.25 -22.64 13.76
C LEU A 282 0.05 -23.10 13.11
N ILE A 283 0.10 -24.36 12.73
CA ILE A 283 1.34 -25.01 12.31
C ILE A 283 1.20 -25.50 10.88
N PHE A 284 2.21 -25.22 10.07
CA PHE A 284 2.30 -25.64 8.68
C PHE A 284 3.69 -26.20 8.40
N CYS A 285 3.83 -26.97 7.32
CA CYS A 285 5.11 -27.57 6.95
C CYS A 285 5.45 -27.35 5.48
N ARG A 286 6.65 -26.86 5.24
CA ARG A 286 7.34 -26.95 3.96
C ARG A 286 7.81 -28.38 3.69
N THR A 287 8.18 -28.67 2.46
CA THR A 287 8.79 -29.93 2.01
C THR A 287 10.29 -29.77 1.80
N GLU A 288 10.74 -28.55 1.49
CA GLU A 288 12.12 -28.19 1.18
C GLU A 288 12.47 -26.86 1.88
N SER A 289 13.57 -26.83 2.64
CA SER A 289 13.97 -25.64 3.40
C SER A 289 14.64 -24.58 2.52
N ASP A 290 15.24 -25.00 1.40
CA ASP A 290 16.04 -24.20 0.46
C ASP A 290 15.24 -23.62 -0.71
N CYS A 291 13.93 -23.84 -0.77
CA CYS A 291 13.02 -23.23 -1.74
C CYS A 291 12.24 -22.06 -1.09
N PRO A 292 12.63 -20.78 -1.30
CA PRO A 292 12.01 -19.64 -0.62
C PRO A 292 10.55 -19.40 -1.01
N MET A 293 10.12 -19.91 -2.18
CA MET A 293 8.76 -19.75 -2.70
C MET A 293 7.88 -20.98 -2.49
N GLU A 294 8.29 -21.89 -1.61
CA GLU A 294 7.50 -23.08 -1.31
C GLU A 294 6.24 -22.75 -0.50
N ASN A 295 5.11 -23.34 -0.87
CA ASN A 295 3.83 -23.10 -0.23
C ASN A 295 3.61 -24.02 0.99
N GLY A 296 4.15 -23.64 2.15
CA GLY A 296 3.92 -24.38 3.41
C GLY A 296 2.45 -24.47 3.83
N TYR A 297 1.62 -23.47 3.49
CA TYR A 297 0.18 -23.46 3.79
C TYR A 297 -0.57 -24.64 3.14
N ALA A 298 0.00 -25.28 2.12
CA ALA A 298 -0.55 -26.48 1.50
C ALA A 298 -0.51 -27.72 2.40
N ARG A 299 0.24 -27.70 3.51
CA ARG A 299 0.47 -28.83 4.41
C ARG A 299 0.28 -28.42 5.88
N PRO A 300 -0.95 -28.14 6.31
CA PRO A 300 -1.26 -27.90 7.72
C PRO A 300 -0.94 -29.11 8.60
N VAL A 301 -0.50 -28.82 9.81
CA VAL A 301 -0.31 -29.81 10.89
C VAL A 301 -1.49 -29.72 11.83
N GLU A 302 -2.38 -30.72 11.74
CA GLU A 302 -3.59 -30.77 12.54
C GLU A 302 -3.45 -31.60 13.83
N GLY A 303 -4.36 -31.34 14.76
CA GLY A 303 -4.49 -32.09 16.01
C GLY A 303 -3.50 -31.72 17.12
N ILE A 304 -2.78 -30.61 16.98
CA ILE A 304 -1.93 -30.03 18.03
C ILE A 304 -2.60 -28.75 18.55
N HIS A 305 -2.64 -28.60 19.86
CA HIS A 305 -3.06 -27.37 20.55
C HIS A 305 -1.86 -26.74 21.26
N ILE A 306 -1.67 -25.44 21.09
CA ILE A 306 -0.59 -24.66 21.69
C ILE A 306 -1.14 -23.32 22.14
N LEU A 307 -0.82 -22.93 23.37
CA LEU A 307 -1.03 -21.58 23.89
C LEU A 307 0.31 -21.00 24.30
N VAL A 308 0.59 -19.78 23.83
CA VAL A 308 1.85 -19.07 24.09
C VAL A 308 1.56 -17.78 24.84
N ASP A 309 2.30 -17.56 25.92
CA ASP A 309 2.41 -16.23 26.55
C ASP A 309 3.44 -15.43 25.77
N MET A 310 2.97 -14.47 24.98
CA MET A 310 3.79 -13.61 24.11
C MET A 310 4.51 -12.51 24.89
N GLN A 311 4.08 -12.20 26.12
CA GLN A 311 4.81 -11.24 26.94
C GLN A 311 6.14 -11.87 27.41
N ASN A 312 6.05 -13.09 27.93
CA ASN A 312 7.18 -13.83 28.50
C ASN A 312 7.89 -14.73 27.49
N MET A 313 7.30 -14.92 26.30
CA MET A 313 7.79 -15.80 25.23
C MET A 313 8.00 -17.23 25.72
N VAL A 314 6.92 -17.82 26.26
CA VAL A 314 6.92 -19.20 26.77
C VAL A 314 5.65 -19.95 26.35
N VAL A 315 5.80 -21.23 26.02
CA VAL A 315 4.66 -22.15 25.84
C VAL A 315 4.08 -22.46 27.21
N ILE A 316 2.78 -22.20 27.39
CA ILE A 316 2.08 -22.37 28.67
C ILE A 316 1.08 -23.53 28.65
N GLU A 317 0.56 -23.88 27.47
CA GLU A 317 -0.27 -25.07 27.28
C GLU A 317 0.15 -25.76 25.98
N PHE A 318 0.21 -27.09 26.02
CA PHE A 318 0.55 -27.92 24.87
C PHE A 318 -0.15 -29.26 24.95
N GLU A 319 -0.86 -29.63 23.88
CA GLU A 319 -1.53 -30.92 23.77
C GLU A 319 -1.43 -31.47 22.34
N ASP A 320 -0.83 -32.66 22.17
CA ASP A 320 -0.88 -33.45 20.94
C ASP A 320 -2.13 -34.34 20.97
N ARG A 321 -3.29 -33.75 20.67
CA ARG A 321 -4.62 -34.35 20.86
C ARG A 321 -4.91 -35.48 19.88
N LYS A 322 -4.48 -35.33 18.63
CA LYS A 322 -4.78 -36.28 17.56
C LYS A 322 -3.65 -36.32 16.55
N LEU A 323 -3.16 -37.52 16.25
CA LEU A 323 -2.25 -37.73 15.14
C LEU A 323 -3.02 -37.67 13.82
N VAL A 324 -2.94 -36.53 13.14
CA VAL A 324 -3.44 -36.36 11.78
C VAL A 324 -2.26 -36.41 10.82
N PRO A 325 -2.27 -37.30 9.80
CA PRO A 325 -1.22 -37.34 8.80
C PRO A 325 -1.10 -36.01 8.05
N LEU A 326 0.14 -35.54 7.85
CA LEU A 326 0.42 -34.40 6.98
C LEU A 326 -0.09 -34.67 5.56
N PRO A 327 -0.67 -33.67 4.89
CA PRO A 327 -0.91 -33.76 3.46
C PRO A 327 0.39 -34.11 2.72
N PRO A 328 0.32 -34.98 1.69
CA PRO A 328 1.49 -35.33 0.90
C PRO A 328 2.08 -34.10 0.20
N ALA A 329 3.37 -34.15 -0.11
CA ALA A 329 4.01 -33.14 -0.93
C ALA A 329 3.37 -33.09 -2.33
N ASP A 330 3.05 -31.89 -2.79
CA ASP A 330 2.42 -31.65 -4.09
C ASP A 330 3.03 -30.40 -4.74
N PRO A 331 3.99 -30.57 -5.67
CA PRO A 331 4.66 -29.44 -6.33
C PRO A 331 3.70 -28.50 -7.09
N LEU A 332 2.51 -28.99 -7.46
CA LEU A 332 1.51 -28.17 -8.15
C LEU A 332 0.89 -27.10 -7.24
N ARG A 333 1.06 -27.23 -5.92
CA ARG A 333 0.58 -26.26 -4.93
C ARG A 333 1.55 -25.10 -4.69
N ASN A 334 2.75 -25.14 -5.26
CA ASN A 334 3.66 -24.00 -5.26
C ASN A 334 3.21 -22.95 -6.27
N TYR A 335 3.32 -21.68 -5.91
CA TYR A 335 2.96 -20.51 -6.73
C TYR A 335 4.15 -20.02 -7.60
N THR A 336 5.05 -20.94 -7.96
CA THR A 336 6.21 -20.68 -8.82
C THR A 336 5.87 -20.86 -10.31
N ALA A 337 6.78 -20.41 -11.19
CA ALA A 337 6.64 -20.55 -12.64
C ALA A 337 6.34 -22.01 -13.04
N GLY A 338 5.52 -22.21 -14.07
CA GLY A 338 5.07 -23.54 -14.51
C GLY A 338 6.23 -24.52 -14.69
N GLU A 339 7.32 -24.06 -15.30
CA GLU A 339 8.53 -24.85 -15.57
C GLU A 339 9.10 -25.52 -14.29
N THR A 340 9.09 -24.80 -13.17
CA THR A 340 9.64 -25.28 -11.89
C THR A 340 8.81 -26.39 -11.23
N ARG A 341 7.57 -26.59 -11.68
CA ARG A 341 6.61 -27.58 -11.14
C ARG A 341 6.11 -28.57 -12.20
N GLY A 342 6.84 -28.69 -13.32
CA GLY A 342 6.52 -29.62 -14.41
C GLY A 342 5.36 -29.19 -15.31
N GLY A 343 4.92 -27.93 -15.21
CA GLY A 343 3.95 -27.29 -16.10
C GLY A 343 4.60 -26.42 -17.18
N VAL A 344 3.77 -25.71 -17.95
CA VAL A 344 4.21 -24.77 -19.00
C VAL A 344 3.45 -23.46 -18.82
N ASP A 345 4.18 -22.35 -18.78
CA ASP A 345 3.57 -21.03 -18.74
C ASP A 345 3.01 -20.63 -20.11
N ARG A 346 1.98 -19.78 -20.12
CA ARG A 346 1.35 -19.33 -21.38
C ARG A 346 2.33 -18.51 -22.22
N SER A 347 2.51 -18.91 -23.48
CA SER A 347 3.42 -18.26 -24.43
C SER A 347 2.70 -17.39 -25.49
N ASP A 348 1.37 -17.34 -25.44
CA ASP A 348 0.51 -16.67 -26.43
C ASP A 348 0.07 -15.25 -26.03
N VAL A 349 0.42 -14.80 -24.82
CA VAL A 349 0.11 -13.45 -24.33
C VAL A 349 1.03 -12.42 -24.98
N LYS A 350 0.46 -11.52 -25.79
CA LYS A 350 1.19 -10.42 -26.45
C LYS A 350 1.39 -9.23 -25.50
N PRO A 351 2.49 -8.47 -25.62
CA PRO A 351 2.70 -7.28 -24.80
C PRO A 351 1.60 -6.22 -24.93
N LEU A 352 1.20 -5.60 -23.81
CA LEU A 352 0.27 -4.47 -23.76
C LEU A 352 0.98 -3.25 -23.16
N GLN A 353 0.99 -2.14 -23.89
CA GLN A 353 1.59 -0.88 -23.43
C GLN A 353 0.53 0.20 -23.26
N ILE A 354 0.46 0.80 -22.07
CA ILE A 354 -0.42 1.93 -21.75
C ILE A 354 0.47 3.18 -21.63
N ILE A 355 0.37 4.09 -22.59
CA ILE A 355 1.29 5.24 -22.73
C ILE A 355 0.49 6.54 -22.72
N GLN A 356 1.00 7.52 -21.97
CA GLN A 356 0.52 8.90 -21.98
C GLN A 356 1.65 9.81 -22.46
N SER A 357 1.72 10.06 -23.77
CA SER A 357 2.83 10.78 -24.42
C SER A 357 3.00 12.23 -23.93
N GLU A 358 1.91 12.85 -23.49
CA GLU A 358 1.89 14.22 -22.96
C GLU A 358 1.89 14.27 -21.42
N GLY A 359 2.10 13.12 -20.77
CA GLY A 359 1.98 12.97 -19.32
C GLY A 359 0.53 12.79 -18.84
N PRO A 360 0.34 12.67 -17.52
CA PRO A 360 -0.97 12.42 -16.92
C PRO A 360 -1.81 13.68 -16.85
N SER A 361 -3.12 13.49 -16.75
CA SER A 361 -4.10 14.58 -16.60
C SER A 361 -4.29 15.01 -15.15
N PHE A 362 -3.69 14.29 -14.20
CA PHE A 362 -3.68 14.65 -12.78
C PHE A 362 -2.50 15.56 -12.44
N ARG A 363 -2.67 16.41 -11.44
CA ARG A 363 -1.62 17.23 -10.84
C ARG A 363 -1.46 16.89 -9.38
N ILE A 364 -0.21 16.96 -8.91
CA ILE A 364 0.18 16.60 -7.55
C ILE A 364 0.92 17.77 -6.90
N SER A 365 0.51 18.14 -5.70
CA SER A 365 1.22 19.11 -4.85
C SER A 365 1.41 18.51 -3.46
N GLY A 366 2.58 17.92 -3.21
CA GLY A 366 2.80 17.09 -2.03
C GLY A 366 1.86 15.88 -2.06
N TYR A 367 0.96 15.79 -1.08
CA TYR A 367 -0.07 14.75 -1.02
C TYR A 367 -1.43 15.18 -1.58
N PHE A 368 -1.55 16.40 -2.10
CA PHE A 368 -2.79 16.88 -2.72
C PHE A 368 -2.87 16.46 -4.18
N VAL A 369 -4.03 15.95 -4.58
CA VAL A 369 -4.32 15.46 -5.92
C VAL A 369 -5.41 16.32 -6.54
N GLU A 370 -5.21 16.70 -7.81
CA GLU A 370 -6.24 17.27 -8.65
C GLU A 370 -6.39 16.45 -9.94
N TRP A 371 -7.61 16.09 -10.31
CA TRP A 371 -7.87 15.37 -11.56
C TRP A 371 -9.33 15.54 -11.99
N GLN A 372 -9.57 15.97 -13.23
CA GLN A 372 -10.92 16.05 -13.81
C GLN A 372 -12.00 16.63 -12.85
N LYS A 373 -11.68 17.78 -12.23
CA LYS A 373 -12.49 18.48 -11.19
C LYS A 373 -12.50 17.85 -9.80
N TRP A 374 -12.14 16.58 -9.66
CA TRP A 374 -11.86 15.98 -8.36
C TRP A 374 -10.63 16.58 -7.72
N ASN A 375 -10.68 16.70 -6.40
CA ASN A 375 -9.51 17.02 -5.60
C ASN A 375 -9.64 16.41 -4.20
N PHE A 376 -8.52 15.94 -3.67
CA PHE A 376 -8.44 15.24 -2.38
C PHE A 376 -6.99 15.19 -1.92
N ARG A 377 -6.76 14.68 -0.71
CA ARG A 377 -5.41 14.46 -0.17
C ARG A 377 -5.20 13.01 0.22
N ILE A 378 -4.02 12.48 -0.09
CA ILE A 378 -3.62 11.12 0.26
C ILE A 378 -3.01 11.12 1.67
N GLY A 379 -3.48 10.21 2.50
CA GLY A 379 -2.93 9.86 3.79
C GLY A 379 -2.60 8.38 3.88
N PHE A 380 -1.87 8.01 4.93
CA PHE A 380 -1.54 6.62 5.19
C PHE A 380 -1.37 6.38 6.70
N THR A 381 -1.90 5.28 7.22
CA THR A 381 -1.72 4.85 8.62
C THR A 381 -1.26 3.38 8.68
N PRO A 382 -0.47 2.96 9.68
CA PRO A 382 -0.04 1.57 9.81
C PRO A 382 -1.22 0.60 10.05
N ARG A 383 -2.34 1.08 10.63
CA ARG A 383 -3.54 0.28 10.87
C ARG A 383 -4.41 0.13 9.61
N GLU A 384 -4.86 1.25 9.04
CA GLU A 384 -5.87 1.28 7.97
C GLU A 384 -5.27 1.22 6.57
N GLY A 385 -3.98 1.51 6.43
CA GLY A 385 -3.34 1.73 5.13
C GLY A 385 -3.75 3.06 4.51
N LEU A 386 -4.19 3.03 3.25
CA LEU A 386 -4.55 4.22 2.47
C LEU A 386 -5.78 4.95 3.03
N VAL A 387 -5.63 6.24 3.29
CA VAL A 387 -6.72 7.15 3.70
C VAL A 387 -6.87 8.27 2.67
N ILE A 388 -8.10 8.61 2.29
CA ILE A 388 -8.40 9.74 1.40
C ILE A 388 -9.10 10.84 2.19
N TYR A 389 -8.50 12.02 2.23
CA TYR A 389 -9.01 13.19 2.96
C TYR A 389 -9.56 14.28 2.06
N SER A 390 -10.49 15.06 2.60
CA SER A 390 -11.01 16.30 2.02
C SER A 390 -11.41 16.14 0.54
N VAL A 391 -12.15 15.08 0.22
CA VAL A 391 -12.65 14.81 -1.13
C VAL A 391 -13.65 15.88 -1.52
N ALA A 392 -13.41 16.52 -2.66
CA ALA A 392 -14.30 17.52 -3.22
C ALA A 392 -14.32 17.48 -4.75
N TYR A 393 -15.36 18.08 -5.31
CA TYR A 393 -15.57 18.20 -6.74
C TYR A 393 -15.77 19.67 -7.12
N VAL A 394 -15.07 20.15 -8.16
CA VAL A 394 -15.21 21.52 -8.67
C VAL A 394 -16.39 21.61 -9.64
N ASP A 395 -17.40 22.38 -9.28
CA ASP A 395 -18.71 22.40 -9.93
C ASP A 395 -19.04 23.78 -10.49
N GLY A 396 -18.38 24.13 -11.60
CA GLY A 396 -18.61 25.38 -12.33
C GLY A 396 -18.57 26.61 -11.41
N SER A 397 -19.60 27.45 -11.48
CA SER A 397 -19.74 28.64 -10.64
C SER A 397 -19.99 28.35 -9.16
N ARG A 398 -20.38 27.11 -8.80
CA ARG A 398 -20.54 26.69 -7.40
C ARG A 398 -19.20 26.42 -6.71
N GLY A 399 -18.11 26.35 -7.47
CA GLY A 399 -16.76 26.14 -6.95
C GLY A 399 -16.55 24.75 -6.37
N ARG A 400 -15.62 24.63 -5.41
CA ARG A 400 -15.24 23.37 -4.76
C ARG A 400 -16.32 22.91 -3.78
N ARG A 401 -17.00 21.81 -4.10
CA ARG A 401 -18.07 21.21 -3.28
C ARG A 401 -17.53 19.96 -2.55
N PRO A 402 -17.53 19.95 -1.20
CA PRO A 402 -17.14 18.77 -0.44
C PRO A 402 -18.04 17.57 -0.76
N VAL A 403 -17.45 16.39 -0.86
CA VAL A 403 -18.12 15.10 -1.07
C VAL A 403 -17.93 14.19 0.14
N ALA A 404 -16.68 14.00 0.58
CA ALA A 404 -16.36 13.22 1.77
C ALA A 404 -15.19 13.87 2.53
N HIS A 405 -15.23 13.81 3.87
CA HIS A 405 -14.15 14.38 4.69
C HIS A 405 -12.97 13.42 4.84
N ARG A 406 -13.26 12.13 5.03
CA ARG A 406 -12.29 11.07 5.27
C ARG A 406 -12.87 9.74 4.79
N LEU A 407 -12.11 8.99 4.02
CA LEU A 407 -12.45 7.65 3.54
C LEU A 407 -11.29 6.71 3.85
N SER A 408 -11.58 5.58 4.47
CA SER A 408 -10.59 4.56 4.85
C SER A 408 -11.25 3.20 5.07
N PHE A 409 -10.42 2.17 5.15
CA PHE A 409 -10.80 0.84 5.62
C PHE A 409 -10.47 0.73 7.11
N VAL A 410 -11.45 1.05 7.96
CA VAL A 410 -11.25 1.15 9.42
C VAL A 410 -11.04 -0.21 10.10
N GLU A 411 -11.58 -1.27 9.50
CA GLU A 411 -11.43 -2.65 9.96
C GLU A 411 -11.74 -3.63 8.82
N MET A 412 -11.20 -4.84 8.92
CA MET A 412 -11.56 -5.98 8.08
C MET A 412 -11.45 -7.24 8.92
N VAL A 413 -12.46 -8.10 8.87
CA VAL A 413 -12.51 -9.34 9.65
C VAL A 413 -12.72 -10.54 8.75
N VAL A 414 -11.98 -11.62 9.05
CA VAL A 414 -12.08 -12.91 8.35
C VAL A 414 -12.51 -14.01 9.33
N PRO A 415 -13.83 -14.16 9.57
CA PRO A 415 -14.36 -15.22 10.42
C PRO A 415 -14.41 -16.55 9.65
N TYR A 416 -13.83 -17.61 10.22
CA TYR A 416 -13.89 -18.95 9.64
C TYR A 416 -15.15 -19.68 10.09
N GLY A 417 -15.75 -20.45 9.18
CA GLY A 417 -17.02 -21.15 9.40
C GLY A 417 -16.91 -22.62 9.83
N ASP A 418 -15.71 -23.13 10.11
CA ASP A 418 -15.52 -24.51 10.58
C ASP A 418 -15.72 -24.59 12.10
N PRO A 419 -16.71 -25.33 12.61
CA PRO A 419 -17.00 -25.41 14.05
C PRO A 419 -16.03 -26.29 14.84
N ASN A 420 -15.10 -26.99 14.19
CA ASN A 420 -14.17 -27.89 14.88
C ASN A 420 -12.98 -27.14 15.49
N GLU A 421 -12.36 -27.73 16.52
CA GLU A 421 -11.04 -27.33 17.01
C GLU A 421 -9.96 -27.60 15.94
N PRO A 422 -9.00 -26.68 15.70
CA PRO A 422 -8.82 -25.36 16.31
C PRO A 422 -9.48 -24.21 15.50
N HIS A 423 -10.37 -24.51 14.55
CA HIS A 423 -10.82 -23.57 13.52
C HIS A 423 -11.95 -22.64 13.96
N TYR A 424 -12.87 -23.07 14.83
CA TYR A 424 -14.01 -22.22 15.28
C TYR A 424 -13.58 -20.89 15.87
N ARG A 425 -12.35 -20.84 16.41
CA ARG A 425 -11.80 -19.64 17.06
C ARG A 425 -11.20 -18.63 16.09
N LYS A 426 -10.96 -19.02 14.83
CA LYS A 426 -10.28 -18.19 13.83
C LYS A 426 -11.17 -17.04 13.37
N ASN A 427 -10.84 -15.86 13.86
CA ASN A 427 -11.52 -14.61 13.52
C ASN A 427 -10.43 -13.53 13.46
N ALA A 428 -9.73 -13.43 12.34
CA ALA A 428 -8.64 -12.47 12.19
C ALA A 428 -9.22 -11.08 11.93
N PHE A 429 -8.89 -10.11 12.78
CA PHE A 429 -9.16 -8.69 12.54
C PHE A 429 -7.93 -8.06 11.90
N ASP A 430 -7.72 -8.30 10.61
CA ASP A 430 -6.47 -7.99 9.88
C ASP A 430 -6.00 -6.53 10.04
N ALA A 431 -6.92 -5.55 10.13
CA ALA A 431 -6.52 -4.17 10.38
C ALA A 431 -6.19 -3.92 11.86
N GLY A 432 -7.02 -4.40 12.79
CA GLY A 432 -6.88 -4.15 14.22
C GLY A 432 -5.81 -4.99 14.94
N GLU A 433 -5.55 -6.21 14.48
CA GLU A 433 -4.67 -7.19 15.12
C GLU A 433 -3.28 -7.28 14.46
N ASP A 434 -3.17 -6.98 13.16
CA ASP A 434 -1.90 -7.02 12.41
C ASP A 434 -1.52 -5.67 11.77
N GLY A 435 -2.51 -4.96 11.22
CA GLY A 435 -2.35 -3.65 10.58
C GLY A 435 -2.16 -3.75 9.06
N LEU A 436 -3.16 -3.32 8.30
CA LEU A 436 -3.14 -3.37 6.83
C LEU A 436 -1.99 -2.54 6.26
N GLY A 437 -1.77 -1.34 6.81
CA GLY A 437 -0.73 -0.43 6.32
C GLY A 437 0.68 -0.88 6.66
N LYS A 438 0.88 -1.46 7.85
CA LYS A 438 2.17 -2.03 8.27
C LYS A 438 2.59 -3.22 7.41
N ASN A 439 1.60 -3.92 6.87
CA ASN A 439 1.76 -5.07 5.99
C ASN A 439 1.71 -4.70 4.49
N ALA A 440 1.72 -3.41 4.15
CA ALA A 440 1.71 -2.97 2.76
C ALA A 440 3.01 -3.33 2.02
N HIS A 441 2.92 -3.38 0.69
CA HIS A 441 4.02 -3.72 -0.21
C HIS A 441 4.69 -2.49 -0.82
N SER A 442 5.94 -2.66 -1.25
CA SER A 442 6.55 -1.74 -2.19
C SER A 442 6.12 -2.11 -3.60
N LEU A 443 5.28 -1.28 -4.23
CA LEU A 443 4.67 -1.59 -5.52
C LEU A 443 5.63 -1.30 -6.68
N LYS A 444 5.76 -2.25 -7.62
CA LYS A 444 6.62 -2.11 -8.80
C LYS A 444 5.86 -1.70 -10.06
N ARG A 445 6.45 -0.76 -10.79
CA ARG A 445 5.94 -0.31 -12.08
C ARG A 445 6.01 -1.43 -13.11
N GLY A 446 4.90 -1.65 -13.82
CA GLY A 446 4.77 -2.70 -14.84
C GLY A 446 4.39 -4.07 -14.29
N CYS A 447 4.47 -4.28 -12.97
CA CYS A 447 3.98 -5.47 -12.28
C CYS A 447 2.65 -5.16 -11.58
N ASP A 448 2.73 -4.43 -10.46
CA ASP A 448 1.58 -4.12 -9.61
C ASP A 448 0.77 -2.95 -10.18
N CYS A 449 1.45 -2.00 -10.83
CA CYS A 449 0.82 -0.84 -11.44
C CYS A 449 1.32 -0.57 -12.87
N LEU A 450 0.40 -0.53 -13.83
CA LEU A 450 0.70 -0.36 -15.27
C LEU A 450 0.29 1.01 -15.79
N GLY A 451 1.19 1.65 -16.56
CA GLY A 451 0.94 2.93 -17.23
C GLY A 451 1.86 4.06 -16.73
N PHE A 452 1.32 5.28 -16.69
CA PHE A 452 1.99 6.43 -16.06
C PHE A 452 1.59 6.47 -14.58
N ILE A 453 2.53 6.12 -13.71
CA ILE A 453 2.25 5.94 -12.28
C ILE A 453 2.92 7.05 -11.46
N LYS A 454 2.17 7.63 -10.53
CA LYS A 454 2.72 8.39 -9.41
C LYS A 454 2.67 7.52 -8.16
N TYR A 455 3.82 7.39 -7.50
CA TYR A 455 3.95 6.71 -6.22
C TYR A 455 4.04 7.66 -5.03
N PHE A 456 3.57 7.19 -3.87
CA PHE A 456 3.78 7.82 -2.56
C PHE A 456 4.35 6.80 -1.59
N ASP A 457 5.36 7.23 -0.83
CA ASP A 457 5.98 6.43 0.21
C ASP A 457 5.17 6.54 1.51
N ALA A 458 5.32 5.54 2.38
CA ALA A 458 4.72 5.54 3.71
C ALA A 458 5.81 5.40 4.77
N HIS A 459 5.71 6.16 5.85
CA HIS A 459 6.61 6.09 7.00
C HIS A 459 5.83 5.70 8.25
N PHE A 460 6.37 4.78 9.04
CA PHE A 460 5.81 4.38 10.32
C PHE A 460 6.93 3.92 11.26
N THR A 461 6.57 3.50 12.46
CA THR A 461 7.53 2.99 13.43
C THR A 461 7.61 1.47 13.41
N ASN A 462 8.79 0.92 13.67
CA ASN A 462 8.93 -0.48 14.05
C ASN A 462 8.68 -0.66 15.54
N PHE A 463 8.63 -1.92 15.99
CA PHE A 463 8.30 -2.26 17.39
C PHE A 463 9.21 -1.60 18.42
N THR A 464 10.48 -1.29 18.09
CA THR A 464 11.44 -0.69 19.01
C THR A 464 11.50 0.84 18.91
N GLY A 465 10.69 1.45 18.04
CA GLY A 465 10.64 2.91 17.87
C GLY A 465 11.54 3.44 16.75
N GLY A 466 12.23 2.58 16.00
CA GLY A 466 12.88 2.97 14.75
C GLY A 466 11.86 3.39 13.69
N VAL A 467 12.28 4.14 12.67
CA VAL A 467 11.43 4.49 11.54
C VAL A 467 11.63 3.48 10.42
N GLU A 468 10.54 2.98 9.87
CA GLU A 468 10.50 2.18 8.65
C GLU A 468 9.82 2.97 7.53
N THR A 469 10.31 2.78 6.32
CA THR A 469 9.76 3.39 5.11
C THR A 469 9.42 2.29 4.12
N ILE A 470 8.18 2.27 3.65
CA ILE A 470 7.78 1.52 2.47
C ILE A 470 7.80 2.48 1.29
N GLU A 471 8.81 2.33 0.44
CA GLU A 471 8.89 3.06 -0.82
C GLU A 471 7.80 2.57 -1.78
N ASN A 472 7.25 3.46 -2.61
CA ASN A 472 6.22 3.12 -3.58
C ASN A 472 4.99 2.41 -2.99
N CYS A 473 4.62 2.75 -1.74
CA CYS A 473 3.55 2.11 -1.00
C CYS A 473 2.16 2.31 -1.63
N VAL A 474 1.88 3.53 -2.10
CA VAL A 474 0.62 3.90 -2.75
C VAL A 474 0.87 4.22 -4.21
N CYS A 475 0.04 3.67 -5.07
CA CYS A 475 0.05 3.89 -6.51
C CYS A 475 -1.15 4.73 -6.94
N LEU A 476 -0.90 5.74 -7.79
CA LEU A 476 -1.91 6.61 -8.38
C LEU A 476 -1.70 6.74 -9.89
N HIS A 477 -2.75 6.46 -10.66
CA HIS A 477 -2.74 6.57 -12.12
C HIS A 477 -4.15 6.78 -12.67
N GLU A 478 -4.25 7.24 -13.92
CA GLU A 478 -5.51 7.31 -14.63
C GLU A 478 -5.61 6.22 -15.70
N GLU A 479 -6.83 5.74 -15.94
CA GLU A 479 -7.14 4.65 -16.85
C GLU A 479 -8.27 5.05 -17.79
N ASP A 480 -8.22 4.58 -19.04
CA ASP A 480 -9.41 4.54 -19.89
C ASP A 480 -10.42 3.56 -19.32
N HIS A 481 -11.70 3.95 -19.30
CA HIS A 481 -12.79 3.15 -18.74
C HIS A 481 -13.95 3.03 -19.74
N GLY A 482 -13.63 2.77 -21.01
CA GLY A 482 -14.62 2.50 -22.06
C GLY A 482 -15.44 3.72 -22.46
N ILE A 483 -16.71 3.49 -22.83
CA ILE A 483 -17.63 4.55 -23.28
C ILE A 483 -18.33 5.17 -22.07
N LEU A 484 -18.26 6.51 -21.95
CA LEU A 484 -19.00 7.26 -20.94
C LEU A 484 -20.47 7.39 -21.34
N TRP A 485 -20.70 7.86 -22.56
CA TRP A 485 -22.03 7.91 -23.17
C TRP A 485 -21.91 7.88 -24.69
N LYS A 486 -22.94 7.32 -25.34
CA LYS A 486 -23.07 7.27 -26.79
C LYS A 486 -24.53 7.46 -27.17
N HIS A 487 -24.79 8.24 -28.20
CA HIS A 487 -26.12 8.38 -28.78
C HIS A 487 -26.03 8.42 -30.31
N GLN A 488 -26.99 7.77 -30.97
CA GLN A 488 -27.23 7.88 -32.40
C GLN A 488 -28.65 8.40 -32.56
N ASP A 489 -28.80 9.59 -33.16
CA ASP A 489 -30.11 10.11 -33.52
C ASP A 489 -30.47 9.62 -34.92
N TRP A 490 -31.50 8.78 -35.02
CA TRP A 490 -31.95 8.21 -36.28
C TRP A 490 -32.63 9.24 -37.20
N ARG A 491 -33.15 10.35 -36.66
CA ARG A 491 -33.85 11.37 -37.46
C ARG A 491 -32.86 12.27 -38.19
N THR A 492 -31.77 12.62 -37.53
CA THR A 492 -30.71 13.46 -38.10
C THR A 492 -29.58 12.65 -38.73
N GLY A 493 -29.44 11.37 -38.36
CA GLY A 493 -28.32 10.52 -38.76
C GLY A 493 -27.03 10.78 -37.99
N LEU A 494 -27.03 11.68 -37.01
CA LEU A 494 -25.83 12.07 -36.27
C LEU A 494 -25.52 11.12 -35.11
N ALA A 495 -24.21 10.88 -34.91
CA ALA A 495 -23.67 10.04 -33.85
C ALA A 495 -22.77 10.88 -32.93
N GLU A 496 -22.93 10.71 -31.62
CA GLU A 496 -22.05 11.29 -30.62
C GLU A 496 -21.55 10.21 -29.65
N VAL A 497 -20.28 10.29 -29.27
CA VAL A 497 -19.65 9.39 -28.30
C VAL A 497 -18.62 10.14 -27.46
N ARG A 498 -18.60 9.88 -26.16
CA ARG A 498 -17.51 10.31 -25.27
C ARG A 498 -16.99 9.10 -24.52
N ARG A 499 -15.67 9.02 -24.38
CA ARG A 499 -15.00 7.98 -23.58
C ARG A 499 -14.97 8.39 -22.11
N SER A 500 -14.94 7.39 -21.23
CA SER A 500 -14.78 7.57 -19.80
C SER A 500 -13.32 7.37 -19.41
N ARG A 501 -12.89 8.07 -18.35
CA ARG A 501 -11.67 7.77 -17.61
C ARG A 501 -11.99 7.64 -16.13
N ARG A 502 -11.13 6.91 -15.43
CA ARG A 502 -11.10 6.88 -13.96
C ARG A 502 -9.71 7.18 -13.45
N LEU A 503 -9.62 7.81 -12.27
CA LEU A 503 -8.40 7.88 -11.49
C LEU A 503 -8.44 6.79 -10.43
N THR A 504 -7.39 5.98 -10.36
CA THR A 504 -7.22 4.89 -9.40
C THR A 504 -6.17 5.31 -8.36
N VAL A 505 -6.49 5.13 -7.09
CA VAL A 505 -5.53 5.25 -5.97
C VAL A 505 -5.57 3.96 -5.18
N SER A 506 -4.43 3.31 -4.98
CA SER A 506 -4.40 1.97 -4.43
C SER A 506 -3.16 1.65 -3.60
N PHE A 507 -3.30 0.66 -2.72
CA PHE A 507 -2.20 -0.03 -2.07
C PHE A 507 -2.52 -1.53 -1.98
N ILE A 508 -1.49 -2.35 -1.82
CA ILE A 508 -1.60 -3.80 -1.66
C ILE A 508 -0.88 -4.19 -0.36
N CYS A 509 -1.45 -5.12 0.40
CA CYS A 509 -0.82 -5.68 1.60
C CYS A 509 -1.00 -7.20 1.70
N THR A 510 -0.13 -7.82 2.49
CA THR A 510 -0.21 -9.26 2.82
C THR A 510 -0.35 -9.46 4.31
N VAL A 511 -1.44 -10.10 4.74
CA VAL A 511 -1.62 -10.54 6.12
C VAL A 511 -1.59 -12.05 6.15
N ALA A 512 -0.45 -12.59 6.59
CA ALA A 512 -0.14 -14.03 6.55
C ALA A 512 -0.41 -14.64 5.16
N ASN A 513 -1.48 -15.42 5.01
CA ASN A 513 -1.83 -16.14 3.79
C ASN A 513 -2.75 -15.35 2.83
N TYR A 514 -3.06 -14.09 3.11
CA TYR A 514 -3.97 -13.27 2.33
C TYR A 514 -3.26 -12.11 1.67
N GLU A 515 -3.52 -11.90 0.39
CA GLU A 515 -3.18 -10.68 -0.32
C GLU A 515 -4.43 -9.83 -0.59
N TYR A 516 -4.39 -8.56 -0.18
CA TYR A 516 -5.49 -7.62 -0.38
C TYR A 516 -5.05 -6.45 -1.24
N GLY A 517 -5.83 -6.14 -2.28
CA GLY A 517 -5.71 -4.91 -3.05
C GLY A 517 -6.86 -3.95 -2.75
N PHE A 518 -6.53 -2.76 -2.27
CA PHE A 518 -7.52 -1.73 -1.94
C PHE A 518 -7.48 -0.62 -2.98
N PHE A 519 -8.62 -0.35 -3.62
CA PHE A 519 -8.72 0.60 -4.73
C PHE A 519 -9.82 1.63 -4.47
N TRP A 520 -9.45 2.92 -4.53
CA TRP A 520 -10.40 4.02 -4.64
C TRP A 520 -10.44 4.51 -6.08
N HIS A 521 -11.63 4.58 -6.67
CA HIS A 521 -11.82 5.00 -8.05
C HIS A 521 -12.63 6.30 -8.14
N PHE A 522 -12.07 7.32 -8.80
CA PHE A 522 -12.76 8.56 -9.09
C PHE A 522 -13.16 8.59 -10.57
N TYR A 523 -14.46 8.69 -10.85
CA TYR A 523 -15.01 8.70 -12.21
C TYR A 523 -15.37 10.13 -12.67
N GLN A 524 -15.35 10.38 -13.98
CA GLN A 524 -15.73 11.70 -14.54
C GLN A 524 -17.24 12.01 -14.43
N ALA A 525 -18.09 10.99 -14.31
CA ALA A 525 -19.53 11.15 -14.09
C ALA A 525 -19.90 10.82 -12.64
N SER A 526 -20.65 11.73 -12.00
CA SER A 526 -20.98 11.70 -10.56
C SER A 526 -21.95 10.60 -10.12
N GLN A 527 -22.41 9.72 -11.02
CA GLN A 527 -23.45 8.74 -10.72
C GLN A 527 -22.93 7.51 -9.96
N HIS A 528 -21.61 7.27 -10.03
CA HIS A 528 -20.87 6.36 -9.15
C HIS A 528 -19.81 7.20 -8.43
N ALA A 529 -20.26 8.04 -7.50
CA ALA A 529 -19.36 8.88 -6.72
C ALA A 529 -18.68 8.03 -5.64
N ILE A 530 -17.46 7.62 -5.95
CA ILE A 530 -16.45 6.95 -5.11
C ILE A 530 -16.61 5.42 -5.03
#